data_AF-A0A838T9C6-F1
#
_entry.id   AF-A0A838T9C6-F1
#
_cell.length_a   1.000
_cell.length_b   1.000
_cell.length_c   1.000
_cell.angle_alpha   90.00
_cell.angle_beta   90.00
_cell.angle_gamma   90.00
#
_symmetry.space_group_name_H-M   'P 1'
#
loop_
_entity.id
_entity.type
_entity.pdbx_description
1 polymer ?
#
loop_
_entity_poly.entity_id
_entity_poly.type
_entity_poly.pdbx_seq_one_letter_code
_entity_poly.pdbx_strand_id
1 'polypeptide(L)'
;MKTKIKALSLKGIRGIRENFSMNLNGNSILIYGDNGTGKSSLTDAMEWLYYDQIQHLSNEEIGRHKGKDALRNIAFSIAEDRAVSRHRYFIHL
;
A
#
# COMPACT_ATOMS: atom_id res chain seq x y z
N MET A 1 4.22 3.52 -25.63
CA MET A 1 5.18 3.99 -24.60
C MET A 1 5.11 3.03 -23.40
N LYS A 2 6.22 2.59 -22.81
CA LYS A 2 6.20 1.76 -21.59
C LYS A 2 6.21 2.67 -20.36
N THR A 3 5.18 2.58 -19.52
CA THR A 3 5.14 3.25 -18.20
C THR A 3 6.09 2.53 -17.25
N LYS A 4 6.89 3.30 -16.50
CA LYS A 4 7.81 2.79 -15.49
C LYS A 4 7.56 3.54 -14.18
N ILE A 5 7.75 2.87 -13.05
CA ILE A 5 7.65 3.53 -11.74
C ILE A 5 9.02 4.15 -11.44
N LYS A 6 9.06 5.47 -11.16
CA LYS A 6 10.31 6.15 -10.78
C LYS A 6 10.52 6.11 -9.30
N ALA A 7 9.47 6.40 -8.53
CA ALA A 7 9.55 6.40 -7.08
C ALA A 7 8.21 5.98 -6.48
N LEU A 8 8.29 5.41 -5.29
CA LEU A 8 7.16 5.00 -4.48
C LEU A 8 7.26 5.69 -3.12
N SER A 9 6.14 6.23 -2.65
CA SER A 9 5.97 6.68 -1.27
C SER A 9 4.67 6.10 -0.69
N LEU A 10 4.80 5.39 0.43
CA LEU A 10 3.70 4.78 1.16
C LEU A 10 3.71 5.26 2.61
N LYS A 11 2.53 5.50 3.17
CA LYS A 11 2.34 5.83 4.58
C LYS A 11 1.04 5.23 5.07
N GLY A 12 1.04 4.63 6.26
CA GLY A 12 -0.18 4.19 6.94
C GLY A 12 -0.95 3.08 6.24
N ILE A 13 -0.26 2.23 5.47
CA ILE A 13 -0.84 1.01 4.88
C ILE A 13 -0.48 -0.19 5.75
N ARG A 14 -1.48 -0.89 6.29
CA ARG A 14 -1.32 -2.12 7.10
C ARG A 14 -0.25 -1.97 8.19
N GLY A 15 0.90 -2.64 8.05
CA GLY A 15 2.01 -2.57 9.01
C GLY A 15 2.97 -1.38 8.79
N ILE A 16 2.84 -0.66 7.67
CA ILE A 16 3.69 0.49 7.32
C ILE A 16 3.20 1.70 8.13
N ARG A 17 3.83 1.95 9.28
CA ARG A 17 3.48 3.07 10.19
C ARG A 17 4.08 4.39 9.72
N GLU A 18 5.40 4.42 9.54
CA GLU A 18 6.14 5.59 9.08
C GLU A 18 6.16 5.70 7.55
N ASN A 19 6.68 6.81 7.03
CA ASN A 19 6.91 6.98 5.60
C ASN A 19 7.89 5.92 5.08
N PHE A 20 7.43 5.08 4.16
CA PHE A 20 8.26 4.22 3.34
C PHE A 20 8.46 4.88 1.98
N SER A 21 9.72 5.18 1.64
CA SER A 21 10.07 5.76 0.33
C SER A 21 11.14 4.94 -0.36
N MET A 22 10.94 4.64 -1.64
CA MET A 22 11.91 3.93 -2.46
C MET A 22 12.03 4.58 -3.83
N ASN A 23 13.26 4.83 -4.25
CA ASN A 23 13.56 5.24 -5.62
C ASN A 23 13.85 4.00 -6.47
N LEU A 24 13.08 3.82 -7.53
CA LEU A 24 13.14 2.69 -8.46
C LEU A 24 13.90 3.08 -9.74
N ASN A 25 13.88 4.36 -10.14
CA ASN A 25 14.45 4.87 -11.39
C ASN A 25 14.07 4.04 -12.63
N GLY A 26 12.90 3.37 -12.60
CA GLY A 26 12.45 2.50 -13.68
C GLY A 26 13.23 1.18 -13.83
N ASN A 27 13.92 0.75 -12.77
CA ASN A 27 14.63 -0.53 -12.66
C ASN A 27 13.76 -1.59 -11.99
N SER A 28 14.07 -2.86 -12.26
CA SER A 28 13.50 -3.99 -11.52
C SER A 28 14.08 -4.04 -10.10
N ILE A 29 13.26 -4.45 -9.14
CA ILE A 29 13.67 -4.61 -7.74
C ILE A 29 13.29 -5.98 -7.18
N LEU A 30 14.04 -6.41 -6.17
CA LEU A 30 13.72 -7.58 -5.36
C LEU A 30 13.42 -7.12 -3.94
N ILE A 31 12.23 -7.45 -3.44
CA ILE A 31 11.81 -7.19 -2.06
C ILE A 31 11.83 -8.52 -1.31
N TYR A 32 12.66 -8.61 -0.27
CA TYR A 32 12.82 -9.80 0.56
C TYR A 32 13.01 -9.42 2.03
N GLY A 33 12.90 -10.40 2.92
CA GLY A 33 12.94 -10.21 4.38
C GLY A 33 12.01 -11.19 5.09
N ASP A 34 11.98 -11.14 6.42
CA ASP A 34 11.25 -12.11 7.24
C ASP A 34 9.73 -11.95 7.17
N ASN A 35 8.98 -12.98 7.60
CA ASN A 35 7.53 -12.89 7.70
C ASN A 35 7.11 -11.77 8.65
N GLY A 36 6.06 -11.02 8.29
CA GLY A 36 5.58 -9.90 9.10
C GLY A 36 6.32 -8.57 8.93
N THR A 37 7.38 -8.50 8.10
CA THR A 37 8.16 -7.26 7.86
C THR A 37 7.52 -6.24 6.90
N GLY A 38 6.32 -6.51 6.38
CA GLY A 38 5.58 -5.57 5.53
C GLY A 38 5.72 -5.79 4.02
N LYS A 39 6.37 -6.87 3.57
CA LYS A 39 6.48 -7.22 2.14
C LYS A 39 5.11 -7.31 1.44
N SER A 40 4.15 -8.03 2.03
CA SER A 40 2.79 -8.12 1.50
C SER A 40 2.10 -6.75 1.50
N SER A 41 2.30 -5.93 2.53
CA SER A 41 1.72 -4.58 2.61
C SER A 41 2.11 -3.68 1.44
N LEU A 42 3.35 -3.82 0.95
CA LEU A 42 3.82 -3.14 -0.25
C LEU A 42 3.10 -3.65 -1.51
N THR A 43 2.94 -4.96 -1.66
CA THR A 43 2.18 -5.55 -2.78
C THR A 43 0.71 -5.12 -2.76
N ASP A 44 0.06 -5.12 -1.59
CA ASP A 44 -1.35 -4.72 -1.43
C ASP A 44 -1.56 -3.24 -1.81
N ALA A 45 -0.62 -2.38 -1.42
CA ALA A 45 -0.67 -0.97 -1.77
C ALA A 45 -0.60 -0.76 -3.29
N MET A 46 0.23 -1.55 -3.98
CA MET A 46 0.32 -1.52 -5.45
C MET A 46 -0.97 -2.04 -6.09
N GLU A 47 -1.50 -3.16 -5.61
CA GLU A 47 -2.75 -3.74 -6.12
C GLU A 47 -3.90 -2.75 -5.98
N TRP A 48 -4.03 -2.12 -4.80
CA TRP A 48 -5.04 -1.11 -4.55
C TRP A 48 -4.85 0.13 -5.45
N LEU A 49 -3.62 0.62 -5.64
CA LEU A 49 -3.38 1.75 -6.54
C LEU A 49 -3.85 1.45 -7.97
N TYR A 50 -3.44 0.30 -8.52
CA TYR A 50 -3.68 0.00 -9.93
C TYR A 50 -5.12 -0.45 -10.22
N TYR A 51 -5.74 -1.16 -9.28
CA TYR A 51 -7.01 -1.83 -9.51
C TYR A 51 -8.16 -1.31 -8.65
N ASP A 52 -7.89 -0.38 -7.73
CA ASP A 52 -8.84 0.10 -6.73
C ASP A 52 -9.45 -1.04 -5.88
N GLN A 53 -8.69 -2.12 -5.69
CA GLN A 53 -9.07 -3.31 -4.92
C GLN A 53 -7.85 -4.12 -4.48
N ILE A 54 -8.06 -5.04 -3.54
CA ILE A 54 -7.06 -6.04 -3.14
C ILE A 54 -7.75 -7.40 -3.11
N GLN A 55 -7.52 -8.21 -4.15
CA GLN A 55 -8.31 -9.40 -4.43
C GLN A 55 -8.20 -10.44 -3.30
N HIS A 56 -6.99 -10.71 -2.82
CA HIS A 56 -6.77 -11.73 -1.79
C HIS A 56 -7.25 -11.30 -0.39
N LEU A 57 -7.56 -10.00 -0.19
CA LEU A 57 -8.23 -9.48 1.02
C LEU A 57 -9.72 -9.23 0.80
N SER A 58 -10.21 -9.44 -0.43
CA SER A 58 -11.62 -9.27 -0.80
C SER A 58 -12.40 -10.55 -0.54
N ASN A 59 -12.72 -10.84 0.72
CA ASN A 59 -13.62 -11.93 1.13
C ASN A 59 -14.93 -11.39 1.72
N GLU A 60 -15.94 -12.24 1.92
CA GLU A 60 -17.28 -11.79 2.35
C GLU A 60 -17.31 -11.16 3.75
N GLU A 61 -16.31 -11.47 4.59
CA GLU A 61 -16.19 -11.01 5.97
C GLU A 61 -15.44 -9.68 6.10
N ILE A 62 -14.29 -9.53 5.41
CA ILE A 62 -13.34 -8.41 5.58
C ILE A 62 -13.24 -7.57 4.29
N GLY A 63 -13.77 -8.08 3.18
CA GLY A 63 -13.62 -7.55 1.82
C GLY A 63 -14.80 -6.80 1.25
N ARG A 64 -15.81 -6.44 2.07
CA ARG A 64 -17.04 -5.77 1.62
C ARG A 64 -16.78 -4.46 0.85
N HIS A 65 -15.64 -3.81 1.11
CA HIS A 65 -15.15 -2.67 0.37
C HIS A 65 -13.96 -3.00 -0.55
N LYS A 66 -14.02 -4.13 -1.26
CA LYS A 66 -12.95 -4.61 -2.17
C LYS A 66 -11.59 -4.78 -1.47
N GLY A 67 -11.60 -5.25 -0.23
CA GLY A 67 -10.40 -5.45 0.59
C GLY A 67 -9.78 -4.18 1.17
N LYS A 68 -10.35 -2.99 0.92
CA LYS A 68 -9.79 -1.70 1.41
C LYS A 68 -9.81 -1.57 2.92
N ASP A 69 -10.80 -2.16 3.59
CA ASP A 69 -10.89 -2.13 5.07
C ASP A 69 -9.69 -2.82 5.72
N ALA A 70 -9.14 -3.83 5.05
CA ALA A 70 -7.98 -4.57 5.51
C ALA A 70 -6.66 -3.79 5.34
N LEU A 71 -6.66 -2.65 4.63
CA LEU A 71 -5.50 -1.75 4.54
C LEU A 71 -5.32 -0.88 5.78
N ARG A 72 -6.35 -0.77 6.62
CA ARG A 72 -6.30 0.08 7.81
C ARG A 72 -5.09 -0.27 8.67
N ASN A 73 -4.29 0.74 8.98
CA ASN A 73 -3.20 0.58 9.92
C ASN A 73 -3.74 0.77 11.34
N ILE A 74 -3.71 -0.30 12.14
CA ILE A 74 -4.24 -0.33 13.50
C ILE A 74 -3.48 0.56 14.49
N ALA A 75 -2.27 1.02 14.14
CA ALA A 75 -1.49 1.91 14.97
C ALA A 75 -1.97 3.36 14.93
N PHE A 76 -2.81 3.72 13.95
CA PHE A 76 -3.42 5.05 13.84
C PHE A 76 -4.83 5.07 14.44
N SER A 77 -5.15 6.13 15.15
CA SER A 77 -6.52 6.48 15.49
C SER A 77 -7.35 6.70 14.22
N ILE A 78 -8.68 6.65 14.33
CA ILE A 78 -9.58 6.88 13.19
C ILE A 78 -9.36 8.27 12.56
N ALA A 79 -9.01 9.27 13.38
CA ALA A 79 -8.72 10.62 12.89
C ALA A 79 -7.42 10.67 12.07
N GLU A 80 -6.37 9.99 12.55
CA GLU A 80 -5.08 9.90 11.87
C GLU A 80 -5.16 9.09 10.57
N ASP A 81 -5.86 7.95 10.60
CA ASP A 81 -6.08 7.09 9.43
C ASP A 81 -6.84 7.83 8.31
N ARG A 82 -7.85 8.65 8.67
CA ARG A 82 -8.55 9.53 7.72
C ARG A 82 -7.65 10.62 7.14
N ALA A 83 -6.74 11.17 7.93
CA ALA A 83 -5.79 12.18 7.48
C ALA A 83 -4.76 11.59 6.50
N VAL A 84 -4.28 10.38 6.77
CA VAL A 84 -3.39 9.63 5.87
C VAL A 84 -4.12 9.24 4.58
N SER A 85 -5.34 8.70 4.68
CA SER A 85 -6.15 8.35 3.50
C SER A 85 -6.48 9.54 2.60
N ARG A 86 -6.52 10.77 3.14
CA ARG A 86 -6.69 12.01 2.36
C ARG A 86 -5.41 12.46 1.66
N HIS A 87 -4.23 12.15 2.22
CA HIS A 87 -2.95 12.33 1.54
C HIS A 87 -2.80 11.17 0.56
N ARG A 88 -3.40 11.35 -0.62
CA ARG A 88 -3.28 10.41 -1.75
C ARG A 88 -1.83 9.96 -1.89
N TYR A 89 -1.62 8.65 -1.86
CA TYR A 89 -0.35 8.00 -2.15
C TYR A 89 0.21 8.57 -3.46
N PHE A 90 1.37 9.21 -3.37
CA PHE A 90 2.01 9.80 -4.54
C PHE A 90 2.89 8.73 -5.17
N ILE A 91 2.40 8.16 -6.27
CA ILE A 91 3.24 7.37 -7.17
C ILE A 91 3.64 8.28 -8.32
N HIS A 92 4.92 8.58 -8.37
CA HIS A 92 5.51 9.34 -9.46
C HIS A 92 5.88 8.35 -10.58
N LEU A 93 5.08 8.36 -11.65
CA LEU A 93 5.30 7.63 -12.89
C LEU A 93 6.37 8.33 -13.77
#